data_AF-A0A0F9EEB0-F1
#
_entry.id   AF-A0A0F9EEB0-F1
#
_cell.length_a   1.000
_cell.length_b   1.000
_cell.length_c   1.000
_cell.angle_alpha   90.00
_cell.angle_beta   90.00
_cell.angle_gamma   90.00
#
_symmetry.space_group_name_H-M   'P 1'
#
loop_
_entity.id
_entity.type
_entity.pdbx_description
1 polymer ?
#
loop_
_entity_poly.entity_id
_entity_poly.type
_entity_poly.pdbx_seq_one_letter_code
_entity_poly.pdbx_strand_id
1 'polypeptide(L)'
;MSRYTKEHYEDVAKALKENRAWAIQMDSAHARGVMASTIGTFADLFAADAPEWCGRCESWKSGYASPEGYCCLGRPHAWKSKFNREQFLAACGLES
;
A
#
# COMPACT_ATOMS: atom_id res chain seq x y z
N MET A 1 -13.76 -7.77 1.41
CA MET A 1 -12.82 -7.69 0.28
C MET A 1 -11.80 -6.60 0.56
N SER A 2 -10.51 -6.81 0.28
CA SER A 2 -9.56 -5.70 0.34
C SER A 2 -10.07 -4.63 -0.62
N ARG A 3 -9.96 -3.34 -0.26
CA ARG A 3 -10.38 -2.26 -1.16
C ARG A 3 -9.72 -2.41 -2.54
N TYR A 4 -8.51 -2.97 -2.56
CA TYR A 4 -7.73 -3.28 -3.76
C TYR A 4 -7.47 -4.79 -3.90
N THR A 5 -7.62 -5.35 -5.10
CA THR A 5 -7.26 -6.74 -5.40
C THR A 5 -5.74 -6.89 -5.52
N LYS A 6 -5.23 -8.12 -5.55
CA LYS A 6 -3.81 -8.38 -5.83
C LYS A 6 -3.37 -7.72 -7.15
N GLU A 7 -4.20 -7.82 -8.17
CA GLU A 7 -3.98 -7.20 -9.49
C GLU A 7 -3.81 -5.68 -9.38
N HIS A 8 -4.63 -4.99 -8.57
CA HIS A 8 -4.45 -3.55 -8.35
C HIS A 8 -3.07 -3.22 -7.75
N TYR A 9 -2.58 -4.00 -6.78
CA TYR A 9 -1.24 -3.77 -6.21
C TYR A 9 -0.14 -4.01 -7.25
N GLU A 10 -0.29 -5.03 -8.09
CA GLU A 10 0.67 -5.35 -9.16
C GLU A 10 0.68 -4.26 -10.25
N ASP A 11 -0.49 -3.76 -10.65
CA ASP A 11 -0.64 -2.69 -11.63
C ASP A 11 -0.03 -1.37 -11.13
N VAL A 12 -0.28 -1.00 -9.87
CA VAL A 12 0.32 0.18 -9.26
C VAL A 12 1.84 0.04 -9.19
N ALA A 13 2.36 -1.11 -8.75
CA ALA A 13 3.81 -1.33 -8.69
C ALA A 13 4.45 -1.23 -10.07
N LYS A 14 3.82 -1.81 -11.10
CA LYS A 14 4.27 -1.71 -12.49
C LYS A 14 4.28 -0.26 -12.98
N ALA A 15 3.20 0.49 -12.75
CA ALA A 15 3.10 1.89 -13.15
C ALA A 15 4.17 2.77 -12.48
N LEU A 16 4.42 2.58 -11.19
CA LEU A 16 5.46 3.33 -10.46
C LEU A 16 6.86 3.00 -10.96
N LYS A 17 7.13 1.73 -11.27
CA LYS A 17 8.40 1.28 -11.86
C LYS A 17 8.64 1.90 -13.24
N GLU A 18 7.63 1.90 -14.10
CA GLU A 18 7.70 2.51 -15.45
C GLU A 18 7.91 4.02 -15.37
N ASN A 19 7.16 4.72 -14.51
CA ASN A 19 7.31 6.17 -14.31
C ASN A 19 8.69 6.52 -13.76
N ARG A 20 9.26 5.69 -12.89
CA ARG A 20 10.63 5.90 -12.38
C ARG A 20 11.67 5.71 -13.48
N ALA A 21 11.52 4.70 -14.32
CA ALA A 21 12.40 4.49 -15.47
C ALA A 21 12.36 5.68 -16.43
N TRP A 22 11.17 6.23 -16.68
CA TRP A 22 11.00 7.45 -17.46
C TRP A 22 11.63 8.68 -16.80
N ALA A 23 11.44 8.85 -15.48
CA ALA A 23 12.03 9.98 -14.74
C ALA A 23 13.56 10.04 -14.87
N ILE A 24 14.23 8.88 -14.89
CA ILE A 24 15.70 8.81 -15.08
C ILE A 24 16.13 9.41 -16.43
N GLN A 25 15.29 9.28 -17.47
CA GLN A 25 15.58 9.79 -18.81
C GLN A 25 15.31 11.28 -18.98
N MET A 26 14.74 11.97 -17.97
CA MET A 26 14.48 13.41 -18.06
C MET A 26 15.80 14.20 -18.07
N ASP A 27 15.91 15.19 -18.96
CA ASP A 27 17.11 16.04 -19.08
C ASP A 27 17.33 16.93 -17.86
N SER A 28 16.25 17.39 -17.22
CA SER A 28 16.33 18.24 -16.04
C SER A 28 16.58 17.41 -14.77
N ALA A 29 17.73 17.65 -14.14
CA ALA A 29 18.07 17.04 -12.85
C ALA A 29 17.05 17.41 -11.75
N HIS A 30 16.53 18.64 -11.77
CA HIS A 30 15.50 19.07 -10.83
C HIS A 30 14.18 18.31 -11.06
N ALA A 31 13.73 18.21 -12.31
CA ALA A 31 12.51 17.49 -12.64
C ALA A 31 12.61 15.99 -12.30
N ARG A 32 13.77 15.38 -12.56
CA ARG A 32 14.09 14.01 -12.16
C ARG A 32 13.97 13.81 -10.64
N GLY A 33 14.52 14.73 -9.85
CA GLY A 33 14.45 14.69 -8.39
C GLY A 33 13.01 14.81 -7.87
N VAL A 34 12.24 15.76 -8.41
CA VAL A 34 10.82 15.94 -8.04
C VAL A 34 10.00 14.70 -8.38
N MET A 35 10.18 14.12 -9.57
CA MET A 35 9.47 12.91 -9.97
C MET A 35 9.84 11.71 -9.10
N ALA A 36 11.12 11.48 -8.82
CA ALA A 36 11.57 10.39 -7.95
C ALA A 36 10.99 10.52 -6.53
N SER A 37 11.02 11.73 -5.95
CA SER A 37 10.45 12.02 -4.63
C SER A 37 8.94 11.81 -4.60
N THR A 38 8.24 12.23 -5.66
CA THR A 38 6.77 12.09 -5.76
C THR A 38 6.37 10.62 -5.86
N ILE A 39 7.07 9.84 -6.70
CA ILE A 39 6.85 8.39 -6.83
C ILE A 39 7.08 7.67 -5.50
N GLY A 40 8.17 8.00 -4.79
CA GLY A 40 8.47 7.43 -3.48
C GLY A 40 7.38 7.74 -2.44
N THR A 41 7.01 9.02 -2.32
CA THR A 41 5.98 9.47 -1.38
C THR A 41 4.63 8.81 -1.67
N PHE A 42 4.24 8.70 -2.94
CA PHE A 42 3.01 8.03 -3.32
C PHE A 42 3.04 6.54 -2.97
N ALA A 43 4.15 5.84 -3.25
CA ALA A 43 4.29 4.43 -2.91
C ALA A 43 4.20 4.19 -1.40
N ASP A 44 4.81 5.06 -0.59
CA ASP A 44 4.72 5.00 0.87
C ASP A 44 3.29 5.22 1.37
N LEU A 45 2.58 6.23 0.85
CA LEU A 45 1.19 6.49 1.22
C LEU A 45 0.26 5.35 0.79
N PHE A 46 0.45 4.80 -0.40
CA PHE A 46 -0.32 3.68 -0.91
C PHE A 46 -0.07 2.41 -0.10
N ALA A 47 1.19 2.16 0.26
CA ALA A 47 1.57 1.04 1.11
C ALA A 47 1.10 1.19 2.57
N ALA A 48 0.91 2.43 3.04
CA ALA A 48 0.36 2.72 4.36
C ALA A 48 -1.17 2.47 4.41
N ASP A 49 -1.89 2.61 3.29
CA ASP A 49 -3.30 2.20 3.16
C ASP A 49 -3.43 0.68 3.03
N ALA A 50 -2.88 -0.05 4.00
CA ALA A 50 -2.96 -1.50 4.11
C ALA A 50 -4.12 -1.87 5.03
N PRO A 51 -5.35 -2.11 4.51
CA PRO A 51 -6.50 -2.39 5.35
C PRO A 51 -6.23 -3.67 6.15
N GLU A 52 -6.46 -3.62 7.45
CA GLU A 52 -6.30 -4.78 8.32
C GLU A 52 -7.50 -5.72 8.16
N TRP A 53 -7.27 -7.03 8.10
CA TRP A 53 -8.32 -8.04 8.04
C TRP A 53 -8.44 -8.77 9.38
N CYS A 54 -9.66 -8.93 9.89
CA CYS A 54 -9.92 -9.82 11.01
C CYS A 54 -10.42 -11.16 10.47
N GLY A 55 -9.61 -12.21 10.60
CA GLY A 55 -10.02 -13.57 10.21
C GLY A 55 -11.21 -14.12 11.00
N ARG A 56 -11.50 -13.56 12.19
CA ARG A 56 -12.62 -14.00 13.04
C ARG A 56 -13.96 -13.40 12.63
N CYS A 57 -13.96 -12.17 12.16
CA CYS A 57 -15.20 -11.48 11.76
C CYS A 57 -15.38 -11.47 10.24
N GLU A 58 -14.42 -12.09 9.51
CA GLU A 58 -14.34 -12.10 8.05
C GLU A 58 -14.57 -10.71 7.43
N SER A 59 -14.03 -9.69 8.10
CA SER A 59 -14.24 -8.29 7.75
C SER A 59 -12.94 -7.51 7.80
N TRP A 60 -12.89 -6.45 6.99
CA TRP A 60 -11.79 -5.50 7.00
C TRP A 60 -12.06 -4.45 8.06
N LYS A 61 -10.99 -3.90 8.63
CA LYS A 61 -11.05 -2.73 9.49
C LYS A 61 -11.50 -1.56 8.64
N SER A 62 -12.80 -1.27 8.65
CA SER A 62 -13.30 0.01 8.19
C SER A 62 -12.95 1.06 9.25
N GLY A 63 -12.81 2.32 8.86
CA GLY A 63 -12.68 3.44 9.81
C GLY A 63 -13.87 3.57 10.78
N TYR A 64 -14.90 2.72 10.63
CA TYR A 64 -16.11 2.61 11.45
C TYR A 64 -16.20 1.25 12.17
N ALA A 65 -15.08 0.51 12.32
CA ALA A 65 -15.07 -0.70 13.13
C ALA A 65 -15.50 -0.35 14.57
N SER A 66 -16.26 -1.24 15.21
CA SER A 66 -16.95 -0.98 16.47
C SER A 66 -16.04 -0.24 17.47
N PRO A 67 -16.55 0.79 18.16
CA PRO A 67 -15.75 1.64 19.05
C PRO A 67 -15.09 0.88 20.21
N GLU A 68 -15.37 -0.41 20.36
CA GLU A 68 -15.02 -1.23 21.52
C GLU A 68 -13.85 -2.19 21.26
N GLY A 69 -13.40 -2.39 20.01
CA GLY A 69 -12.24 -3.25 19.73
C GLY A 69 -12.48 -4.77 19.88
N TYR A 70 -13.73 -5.19 20.08
CA TYR A 70 -14.16 -6.60 20.15
C TYR A 70 -14.93 -7.03 18.88
N CYS A 71 -14.65 -8.24 18.40
CA CYS A 71 -15.33 -8.92 17.30
C CYS A 71 -16.75 -9.36 17.71
N CYS A 72 -17.60 -9.71 16.73
CA CYS A 72 -18.95 -10.26 16.90
C CYS A 72 -19.06 -11.51 17.80
N LEU A 73 -17.92 -12.11 18.17
CA LEU A 73 -17.79 -13.23 19.10
C LEU A 73 -17.41 -12.81 20.53
N GLY A 74 -17.45 -11.52 20.88
CA GLY A 74 -17.08 -11.00 22.21
C GLY A 74 -15.60 -11.12 22.55
N ARG A 75 -14.73 -11.28 21.54
CA ARG A 75 -13.26 -11.42 21.70
C ARG A 75 -12.53 -10.29 20.97
N PRO A 76 -11.33 -9.88 21.41
CA PRO A 76 -10.55 -8.85 20.72
C PRO A 76 -10.33 -9.21 19.24
N HIS A 77 -10.37 -8.21 18.37
CA HIS A 77 -10.04 -8.42 16.96
C HIS A 77 -8.59 -8.91 16.79
N ALA A 78 -8.38 -9.96 15.99
CA ALA A 78 -7.05 -10.34 15.51
C ALA A 78 -6.84 -9.72 14.13
N TRP A 79 -6.65 -8.41 14.13
CA TRP A 79 -6.30 -7.66 12.93
C TRP A 79 -4.96 -8.15 12.39
N LYS A 80 -4.94 -8.55 11.12
CA LYS A 80 -3.72 -8.90 10.39
C LYS A 80 -3.73 -8.15 9.08
N SER A 81 -2.64 -7.45 8.77
CA SER A 81 -2.41 -7.00 7.40
C SER A 81 -2.15 -8.21 6.51
N LYS A 82 -2.84 -8.29 5.38
CA LYS A 82 -2.50 -9.24 4.30
C LYS A 82 -1.52 -8.64 3.28
N PHE A 83 -1.22 -7.35 3.41
CA PHE A 83 -0.35 -6.62 2.52
C PHE A 83 1.07 -6.58 3.11
N ASN A 84 2.04 -7.03 2.33
CA ASN A 84 3.45 -6.94 2.68
C ASN A 84 4.04 -5.66 2.06
N ARG A 85 4.19 -4.62 2.88
CA ARG A 85 4.75 -3.32 2.46
C ARG A 85 6.14 -3.46 1.87
N GLU A 86 7.01 -4.26 2.47
CA GLU A 86 8.40 -4.43 2.01
C GLU A 86 8.43 -5.03 0.61
N GLN A 87 7.64 -6.08 0.36
CA GLN A 87 7.54 -6.70 -0.97
C GLN A 87 6.95 -5.75 -2.02
N PHE A 88 6.01 -4.88 -1.65
CA PHE A 88 5.44 -3.90 -2.57
C PHE A 88 6.44 -2.79 -2.94
N LEU A 89 7.15 -2.25 -1.95
CA LEU A 89 8.17 -1.22 -2.19
C LEU A 89 9.33 -1.80 -3.01
N ALA A 90 9.69 -3.06 -2.75
CA ALA A 90 10.59 -3.84 -3.59
C ALA A 90 10.14 -3.91 -5.05
N ALA A 91 8.88 -4.27 -5.29
CA ALA A 91 8.31 -4.32 -6.63
C ALA A 91 8.33 -2.94 -7.34
N CYS A 92 8.19 -1.86 -6.57
CA CYS A 92 8.32 -0.48 -7.07
C CYS A 92 9.79 -0.04 -7.30
N GLY A 93 10.76 -0.87 -6.92
CA GLY A 93 12.20 -0.56 -6.93
C GLY A 93 12.62 0.46 -5.87
N LEU A 94 11.78 0.71 -4.87
CA LEU A 94 11.96 1.71 -3.80
C LEU A 94 12.55 1.09 -2.52
N GLU A 95 13.24 -0.04 -2.64
CA GLU A 95 13.98 -0.64 -1.52
C GLU A 95 14.95 0.40 -0.96
N SER A 96 14.86 0.65 0.35
CA SER A 96 15.87 1.39 1.11
C SER A 96 16.90 0.44 1.67
#